data_AF-A0A2U1AXM6-F1
#
_entry.id   AF-A0A2U1AXM6-F1
#
_cell.length_a   1.000
_cell.length_b   1.000
_cell.length_c   1.000
_cell.angle_alpha   90.00
_cell.angle_beta   90.00
_cell.angle_gamma   90.00
#
_symmetry.space_group_name_H-M   'P 1'
#
loop_
_entity.id
_entity.type
_entity.pdbx_description
1 polymer ?
#
loop_
_entity_poly.entity_id
_entity_poly.type
_entity_poly.pdbx_seq_one_letter_code
_entity_poly.pdbx_strand_id
1 'polypeptide(L)'
;MRLFYASPKQHMNDLLTIITNEKKSLLRGFLVVFILVLPFTFIPALFRQRLPMETFSQQIPEKALVAAFVALGVIILLLLNNYEKLLKKKRLYDFPAFTSLHFNGAVEGYNAIVKEISTYLFGKVGDYFFRVNIINPKQQNVQIELSPLIYIGQNQALLDRLMQELHLKENLYLSRVISLPEQQLQQSDIIKNELLKLSDELSQMGVIPMAVDENGR
;
A
#
# COMPACT_ATOMS: atom_id res chain seq x y z
N MET A 1 15.73 -0.61 4.89
CA MET A 1 14.69 -1.15 3.99
C MET A 1 14.98 -2.64 3.82
N ARG A 2 14.08 -3.54 4.22
CA ARG A 2 14.25 -5.00 3.99
C ARG A 2 13.28 -5.38 2.88
N LEU A 3 13.81 -5.69 1.70
CA LEU A 3 13.06 -6.26 0.59
C LEU A 3 12.89 -7.75 0.87
N PHE A 4 11.64 -8.21 0.87
CA PHE A 4 11.32 -9.64 0.95
C PHE A 4 11.02 -10.13 -0.46
N TYR A 5 11.89 -11.00 -0.98
CA TYR A 5 11.72 -11.68 -2.25
C TYR A 5 10.72 -12.84 -2.09
N ALA A 6 9.79 -13.02 -3.02
CA ALA A 6 8.87 -14.16 -3.00
C ALA A 6 8.79 -14.84 -4.37
N SER A 7 9.01 -16.16 -4.37
CA SER A 7 8.85 -17.09 -5.49
C SER A 7 7.41 -17.64 -5.52
N PRO A 8 6.84 -17.97 -6.70
CA PRO A 8 5.39 -18.18 -6.91
C PRO A 8 4.72 -19.37 -6.16
N LYS A 9 5.45 -20.16 -5.36
CA LYS A 9 4.87 -21.28 -4.56
C LYS A 9 4.81 -21.03 -3.04
N GLN A 10 5.27 -19.89 -2.52
CA GLN A 10 5.29 -19.58 -1.07
C GLN A 10 4.08 -18.76 -0.56
N HIS A 11 3.08 -18.52 -1.40
CA HIS A 11 2.03 -17.50 -1.20
C HIS A 11 1.22 -17.55 0.10
N MET A 12 1.00 -18.71 0.73
CA MET A 12 0.12 -18.81 1.92
C MET A 12 0.87 -18.64 3.25
N ASN A 13 2.12 -19.11 3.31
CA ASN A 13 2.98 -18.90 4.48
C ASN A 13 3.47 -17.45 4.57
N ASP A 14 3.67 -16.77 3.45
CA ASP A 14 4.11 -15.37 3.44
C ASP A 14 3.02 -14.41 3.93
N LEU A 15 1.75 -14.67 3.62
CA LEU A 15 0.62 -13.90 4.18
C LEU A 15 0.51 -14.08 5.70
N LEU A 16 0.65 -15.31 6.20
CA LEU A 16 0.69 -15.58 7.64
C LEU A 16 1.94 -14.99 8.30
N THR A 17 3.06 -14.91 7.58
CA THR A 17 4.32 -14.32 8.06
C THR A 17 4.26 -12.80 8.10
N ILE A 18 3.56 -12.16 7.14
CA ILE A 18 3.20 -10.74 7.17
C ILE A 18 2.29 -10.47 8.38
N ILE A 19 1.21 -11.25 8.56
CA ILE A 19 0.27 -11.11 9.67
C ILE A 19 0.96 -11.34 11.04
N THR A 20 1.86 -12.33 11.14
CA THR A 20 2.56 -12.63 12.41
C THR A 20 3.68 -11.64 12.72
N ASN A 21 4.30 -11.01 11.72
CA ASN A 21 5.24 -9.90 11.92
C ASN A 21 4.55 -8.55 12.17
N GLU A 22 3.26 -8.42 11.82
CA GLU A 22 2.43 -7.24 12.08
C GLU A 22 1.88 -7.14 13.52
N LYS A 23 2.17 -8.09 14.42
CA LYS A 23 1.66 -8.11 15.81
C LYS A 23 1.78 -6.77 16.54
N LYS A 24 2.87 -6.02 16.34
CA LYS A 24 3.07 -4.69 16.94
C LYS A 24 2.13 -3.62 16.35
N SER A 25 1.86 -3.68 15.05
CA SER A 25 0.93 -2.78 14.37
C SER A 25 -0.51 -3.08 14.79
N LEU A 26 -0.88 -4.36 14.83
CA LEU A 26 -2.20 -4.82 15.29
C LEU A 26 -2.45 -4.47 16.75
N LEU A 27 -1.46 -4.65 17.62
CA LEU A 27 -1.56 -4.24 19.03
C LEU A 27 -1.73 -2.72 19.19
N ARG A 28 -0.99 -1.92 18.41
CA ARG A 28 -1.15 -0.46 18.39
C ARG A 28 -2.54 -0.05 17.91
N GLY A 29 -3.01 -0.64 16.82
CA GLY A 29 -4.36 -0.41 16.30
C GLY A 29 -5.43 -0.76 17.33
N PHE A 30 -5.29 -1.91 18.00
CA PHE A 30 -6.16 -2.34 19.07
C PHE A 30 -6.18 -1.31 20.21
N LEU A 31 -5.02 -0.86 20.68
CA LEU A 31 -4.93 0.13 21.77
C LEU A 31 -5.56 1.47 21.39
N VAL A 32 -5.37 1.94 20.17
CA VAL A 32 -5.99 3.20 19.69
C VAL A 32 -7.51 3.08 19.70
N VAL A 33 -8.06 2.02 19.10
CA VAL A 33 -9.52 1.81 19.08
C VAL A 33 -10.07 1.59 20.49
N PHE A 34 -9.36 0.83 21.32
CA PHE A 34 -9.74 0.59 22.70
C PHE A 34 -9.83 1.90 23.50
N ILE A 35 -8.80 2.75 23.46
CA ILE A 35 -8.78 4.04 24.16
C ILE A 35 -9.90 4.96 23.65
N LEU A 36 -10.19 4.93 22.34
CA LEU A 36 -11.26 5.73 21.75
C LEU A 36 -12.65 5.25 22.18
N VAL A 37 -12.90 3.94 22.20
CA VAL A 37 -14.22 3.36 22.50
C VAL A 37 -14.50 3.33 24.01
N LEU A 38 -13.47 3.10 24.83
CA LEU A 38 -13.59 2.98 26.28
C LEU A 38 -14.44 4.08 26.93
N PRO A 39 -14.21 5.39 26.72
CA PRO A 39 -15.03 6.44 27.35
C PRO A 39 -16.51 6.37 26.95
N PHE A 40 -16.83 5.96 25.72
CA PHE A 40 -18.22 5.85 25.24
C PHE A 40 -18.97 4.69 25.90
N THR A 41 -18.26 3.64 26.34
CA THR A 41 -18.88 2.52 27.07
C THR A 41 -19.43 2.92 28.45
N PHE A 42 -18.95 4.03 29.01
CA PHE A 42 -19.43 4.57 30.29
C PHE A 42 -20.60 5.55 30.14
N ILE A 43 -20.84 6.11 28.95
CA ILE A 43 -21.90 7.11 28.71
C ILE A 43 -23.29 6.59 29.11
N PRO A 44 -23.72 5.36 28.74
CA PRO A 44 -25.01 4.84 29.17
C PRO A 44 -25.14 4.68 30.70
N ALA A 45 -24.03 4.44 31.41
CA ALA A 45 -24.00 4.35 32.85
C ALA A 45 -24.20 5.73 33.51
N LEU A 46 -23.60 6.79 32.94
CA LEU A 46 -23.76 8.17 33.41
C LEU A 46 -25.19 8.69 33.29
N PHE A 47 -25.95 8.24 32.28
CA PHE A 47 -27.35 8.68 32.09
C PHE A 47 -28.38 7.83 32.86
N ARG A 48 -28.08 6.56 33.15
CA ARG A 48 -29.03 5.65 33.84
C ARG A 48 -28.91 5.68 35.36
N GLN A 49 -27.81 6.16 35.92
CA GLN A 49 -27.52 6.02 37.34
C GLN A 49 -27.28 7.37 38.02
N ARG A 50 -28.17 7.76 38.94
CA ARG A 50 -27.84 8.67 40.06
C ARG A 50 -27.00 7.93 41.12
N LEU A 51 -25.93 7.24 40.72
CA LEU A 51 -25.18 6.36 41.63
C LEU A 51 -23.93 7.03 42.22
N PRO A 52 -23.57 6.69 43.47
CA PRO A 52 -22.40 7.21 44.15
C PRO A 52 -21.11 6.76 43.47
N MET A 53 -20.05 7.57 43.64
CA MET A 53 -18.71 7.38 43.05
C MET A 53 -18.13 5.96 43.26
N GLU A 54 -18.53 5.26 44.33
CA GLU A 54 -18.07 3.91 44.66
C GLU A 54 -18.46 2.86 43.59
N THR A 55 -19.62 3.02 42.95
CA THR A 55 -20.12 2.09 41.92
C THR A 55 -19.35 2.21 40.60
N PHE A 56 -18.64 3.32 40.38
CA PHE A 56 -17.88 3.56 39.16
C PHE A 56 -16.70 2.57 39.01
N SER A 57 -15.97 2.33 40.11
CA SER A 57 -14.82 1.42 40.15
C SER A 57 -15.20 -0.04 39.85
N GLN A 58 -16.38 -0.46 40.31
CA GLN A 58 -16.90 -1.82 40.13
C GLN A 58 -17.35 -2.10 38.69
N GLN A 59 -17.67 -1.07 37.92
CA GLN A 59 -18.09 -1.19 36.51
C GLN A 59 -16.90 -1.20 35.53
N ILE A 60 -15.70 -0.79 35.97
CA ILE A 60 -14.51 -0.72 35.11
C ILE A 60 -14.22 -2.05 34.40
N PRO A 61 -14.24 -3.23 35.05
CA PRO A 61 -13.93 -4.49 34.39
C PRO A 61 -14.93 -4.83 33.27
N GLU A 62 -16.22 -4.62 33.49
CA GLU A 62 -17.27 -4.89 32.50
C GLU A 62 -17.17 -3.94 31.30
N LYS A 63 -16.99 -2.63 31.55
CA LYS A 63 -16.88 -1.63 30.49
C LYS A 63 -15.60 -1.77 29.69
N ALA A 64 -14.47 -2.07 30.35
CA ALA A 64 -13.23 -2.40 29.68
C ALA A 64 -13.37 -3.66 28.80
N LEU A 65 -14.06 -4.69 29.28
CA LEU A 65 -14.32 -5.90 28.52
C LEU A 65 -15.19 -5.61 27.27
N VAL A 66 -16.25 -4.81 27.40
CA VAL A 66 -17.05 -4.35 26.25
C VAL A 66 -16.20 -3.54 25.26
N ALA A 67 -15.39 -2.59 25.73
CA ALA A 67 -14.51 -1.82 24.87
C ALA A 67 -13.47 -2.69 24.15
N ALA A 68 -12.95 -3.72 24.84
CA ALA A 68 -12.03 -4.70 24.25
C ALA A 68 -12.70 -5.53 23.15
N PHE A 69 -13.95 -5.99 23.35
CA PHE A 69 -14.70 -6.71 22.32
C PHE A 69 -14.97 -5.84 21.09
N VAL A 70 -15.35 -4.57 21.28
CA VAL A 70 -15.53 -3.63 20.16
C VAL A 70 -14.22 -3.39 19.43
N ALA A 71 -13.13 -3.13 20.17
CA ALA A 71 -11.82 -2.93 19.57
C ALA A 71 -11.34 -4.16 18.79
N LEU A 72 -11.55 -5.37 19.33
CA LEU A 72 -11.26 -6.61 18.63
C LEU A 72 -12.08 -6.74 17.34
N GLY A 73 -13.39 -6.48 17.40
CA GLY A 73 -14.28 -6.53 16.24
C GLY A 73 -13.84 -5.57 15.13
N VAL A 74 -13.48 -4.33 15.48
CA VAL A 74 -12.94 -3.33 14.52
C VAL A 74 -11.63 -3.81 13.89
N ILE A 75 -10.72 -4.37 14.68
CA ILE A 75 -9.44 -4.89 14.18
C ILE A 75 -9.67 -6.07 13.21
N ILE A 76 -10.58 -6.98 13.53
CA ILE A 76 -10.96 -8.08 12.64
C ILE A 76 -11.53 -7.54 11.32
N LEU A 77 -12.43 -6.55 11.38
CA LEU A 77 -12.98 -5.92 10.17
C LEU A 77 -11.91 -5.24 9.31
N LEU A 78 -10.96 -4.54 9.94
CA LEU A 78 -9.83 -3.92 9.24
C LEU A 78 -8.93 -4.97 8.58
N LEU A 79 -8.64 -6.07 9.27
CA LEU A 79 -7.88 -7.20 8.73
C LEU A 79 -8.59 -7.82 7.51
N LEU A 80 -9.90 -8.08 7.60
CA LEU A 80 -10.69 -8.61 6.50
C LEU A 80 -10.71 -7.66 5.30
N ASN A 81 -10.92 -6.37 5.53
CA ASN A 81 -10.90 -5.35 4.48
C ASN A 81 -9.53 -5.25 3.80
N ASN A 82 -8.44 -5.27 4.56
CA ASN A 82 -7.08 -5.26 4.02
C ASN A 82 -6.77 -6.53 3.22
N TYR A 83 -7.20 -7.69 3.72
CA TYR A 83 -7.06 -8.95 3.01
C TYR A 83 -7.83 -8.96 1.69
N GLU A 84 -9.07 -8.45 1.68
CA GLU A 84 -9.87 -8.33 0.46
C GLU A 84 -9.21 -7.39 -0.57
N LYS A 85 -8.68 -6.24 -0.12
CA LYS A 85 -7.93 -5.32 -0.98
C LYS A 85 -6.68 -5.98 -1.58
N LEU A 86 -5.92 -6.73 -0.76
CA LEU A 86 -4.74 -7.46 -1.23
C LEU A 86 -5.10 -8.54 -2.24
N LEU A 87 -6.16 -9.30 -2.01
CA LEU A 87 -6.65 -10.31 -2.95
C LEU A 87 -7.06 -9.68 -4.29
N LYS A 88 -7.76 -8.55 -4.27
CA LYS A 88 -8.13 -7.82 -5.50
C LYS A 88 -6.90 -7.37 -6.28
N LYS A 89 -5.90 -6.78 -5.61
CA LYS A 89 -4.64 -6.38 -6.27
C LYS A 89 -3.87 -7.58 -6.81
N LYS A 90 -3.79 -8.67 -6.04
CA LYS A 90 -3.14 -9.91 -6.48
C LYS A 90 -3.77 -10.42 -7.78
N ARG A 91 -5.10 -10.55 -7.81
CA ARG A 91 -5.82 -10.98 -9.02
C ARG A 91 -5.48 -10.10 -10.23
N LEU A 92 -5.34 -8.78 -10.04
CA LEU A 92 -4.96 -7.87 -11.12
C LEU A 92 -3.51 -8.05 -11.56
N TYR A 93 -2.57 -8.27 -10.63
CA TYR A 93 -1.17 -8.56 -10.96
C TYR A 93 -0.98 -9.91 -11.67
N ASP A 94 -1.93 -10.84 -11.54
CA ASP A 94 -1.92 -12.12 -12.25
C ASP A 94 -2.29 -11.98 -13.75
N PHE A 95 -2.69 -10.79 -14.21
CA PHE A 95 -3.01 -10.57 -15.63
C PHE A 95 -1.75 -10.59 -16.53
N PRO A 96 -1.89 -10.95 -17.82
CA PRO A 96 -0.79 -10.97 -18.79
C PRO A 96 0.02 -9.68 -18.87
N ALA A 97 -0.63 -8.51 -18.80
CA ALA A 97 0.04 -7.20 -18.87
C ALA A 97 1.08 -6.97 -17.76
N PHE A 98 0.94 -7.62 -16.60
CA PHE A 98 1.86 -7.49 -15.48
C PHE A 98 2.84 -8.66 -15.40
N THR A 99 2.36 -9.89 -15.62
CA THR A 99 3.20 -11.10 -15.56
C THR A 99 4.26 -11.13 -16.65
N SER A 100 4.00 -10.55 -17.83
CA SER A 100 4.94 -10.40 -18.94
C SER A 100 6.14 -9.49 -18.64
N LEU A 101 6.02 -8.62 -17.62
CA LEU A 101 7.08 -7.69 -17.23
C LEU A 101 8.25 -8.41 -16.55
N HIS A 102 8.02 -9.60 -15.99
CA HIS A 102 8.99 -10.34 -15.16
C HIS A 102 9.55 -9.50 -14.01
N PHE A 103 8.75 -8.59 -13.47
CA PHE A 103 9.12 -7.76 -12.33
C PHE A 103 9.01 -8.54 -11.01
N ASN A 104 9.80 -8.11 -10.04
CA ASN A 104 9.75 -8.65 -8.68
C ASN A 104 8.65 -7.95 -7.88
N GLY A 105 7.88 -8.73 -7.11
CA GLY A 105 6.96 -8.16 -6.13
C GLY A 105 7.70 -7.57 -4.93
N ALA A 106 7.30 -6.38 -4.50
CA ALA A 106 7.85 -5.69 -3.34
C ALA A 106 6.74 -5.08 -2.46
N VAL A 107 7.07 -4.88 -1.19
CA VAL A 107 6.15 -4.35 -0.17
C VAL A 107 6.80 -3.17 0.54
N GLU A 108 6.15 -2.01 0.50
CA GLU A 108 6.54 -0.82 1.26
C GLU A 108 5.61 -0.61 2.47
N GLY A 109 6.09 0.08 3.50
CA GLY A 109 5.29 0.41 4.69
C GLY A 109 5.42 -0.57 5.85
N TYR A 110 6.29 -1.58 5.74
CA TYR A 110 6.62 -2.48 6.85
C TYR A 110 7.06 -1.67 8.09
N ASN A 111 6.36 -1.84 9.22
CA ASN A 111 6.53 -1.14 10.51
C ASN A 111 6.09 0.35 10.59
N ALA A 112 5.51 0.93 9.54
CA ALA A 112 5.04 2.31 9.60
C ALA A 112 3.61 2.38 10.17
N ILE A 113 3.42 3.14 11.25
CA ILE A 113 2.08 3.39 11.83
C ILE A 113 1.20 4.23 10.88
N VAL A 114 1.83 5.03 10.02
CA VAL A 114 1.16 6.05 9.19
C VAL A 114 1.09 5.66 7.70
N LYS A 115 1.99 4.80 7.21
CA LYS A 115 1.96 4.36 5.80
C LYS A 115 1.19 3.05 5.68
N GLU A 116 0.13 3.03 4.86
CA GLU A 116 -0.53 1.79 4.46
C GLU A 116 0.50 0.85 3.80
N ILE A 117 0.41 -0.45 4.10
CA ILE A 117 1.19 -1.46 3.39
C ILE A 117 0.85 -1.38 1.90
N SER A 118 1.83 -1.00 1.08
CA SER A 118 1.64 -0.88 -0.36
C SER A 118 2.41 -1.99 -1.08
N THR A 119 1.71 -2.76 -1.89
CA THR A 119 2.27 -3.80 -2.76
C THR A 119 2.47 -3.26 -4.16
N TYR A 120 3.68 -3.40 -4.69
CA TYR A 120 4.06 -2.92 -6.02
C TYR A 120 4.97 -3.92 -6.71
N LEU A 121 5.05 -3.81 -8.04
CA LEU A 121 6.02 -4.52 -8.86
C LEU A 121 7.22 -3.63 -9.12
N PHE A 122 8.40 -4.22 -9.13
CA PHE A 122 9.67 -3.52 -9.31
C PHE A 122 10.56 -4.26 -10.30
N GLY A 123 11.11 -3.53 -11.27
CA GLY A 123 12.02 -4.11 -12.24
C GLY A 123 12.57 -3.08 -13.21
N LYS A 124 13.44 -3.54 -14.11
CA LYS A 124 14.14 -2.70 -15.08
C LYS A 124 13.47 -2.80 -16.45
N VAL A 125 13.23 -1.66 -17.10
CA VAL A 125 12.80 -1.56 -18.50
C VAL A 125 13.62 -0.46 -19.17
N GLY A 126 14.21 -0.76 -20.33
CA GLY A 126 15.19 0.14 -20.95
C GLY A 126 16.34 0.42 -19.99
N ASP A 127 16.67 1.70 -19.80
CA ASP A 127 17.76 2.14 -18.92
C ASP A 127 17.33 2.42 -17.48
N TYR A 128 16.02 2.36 -17.18
CA TYR A 128 15.46 2.79 -15.91
C TYR A 128 14.83 1.64 -15.11
N PHE A 129 14.91 1.76 -13.78
CA PHE A 129 14.09 0.96 -12.87
C PHE A 129 12.74 1.63 -12.69
N PHE A 130 11.68 0.82 -12.61
CA PHE A 130 10.32 1.28 -12.42
C PHE A 130 9.66 0.58 -11.24
N ARG A 131 8.94 1.38 -10.46
CA ARG A 131 7.90 0.91 -9.54
C ARG A 131 6.55 1.01 -10.25
N VAL A 132 5.88 -0.13 -10.36
CA VAL A 132 4.54 -0.25 -10.95
C VAL A 132 3.55 -0.62 -9.85
N ASN A 133 2.56 0.24 -9.60
CA ASN A 133 1.62 0.06 -8.50
C ASN A 133 0.18 0.26 -8.97
N ILE A 134 -0.74 -0.59 -8.51
CA ILE A 134 -2.18 -0.40 -8.74
C ILE A 134 -2.73 0.50 -7.64
N ILE A 135 -3.10 1.73 -7.97
CA ILE A 135 -3.68 2.69 -7.01
C ILE A 135 -5.16 2.38 -6.79
N ASN A 136 -5.90 2.14 -7.88
CA ASN A 136 -7.35 1.95 -7.82
C ASN A 136 -7.75 0.67 -8.58
N PRO A 137 -8.14 -0.41 -7.88
CA PRO A 137 -8.46 -1.70 -8.50
C PRO A 137 -9.91 -1.80 -9.03
N LYS A 138 -10.56 -0.67 -9.36
CA LYS A 138 -11.94 -0.68 -9.88
C LYS A 138 -11.96 -1.28 -11.29
N GLN A 139 -12.81 -2.30 -11.50
CA GLN A 139 -12.86 -3.11 -12.72
C GLN A 139 -13.05 -2.30 -14.02
N GLN A 140 -13.84 -1.22 -13.95
CA GLN A 140 -14.12 -0.37 -15.11
C GLN A 140 -12.94 0.53 -15.50
N ASN A 141 -12.07 0.86 -14.54
CA ASN A 141 -10.92 1.72 -14.77
C ASN A 141 -9.85 1.46 -13.71
N VAL A 142 -8.95 0.53 -14.02
CA VAL A 142 -7.81 0.19 -13.18
C VAL A 142 -6.75 1.28 -13.34
N GLN A 143 -6.46 2.00 -12.26
CA GLN A 143 -5.43 3.03 -12.26
C GLN A 143 -4.09 2.44 -11.87
N ILE A 144 -3.11 2.59 -12.74
CA ILE A 144 -1.76 2.05 -12.60
C ILE A 144 -0.79 3.22 -12.58
N GLU A 145 0.04 3.24 -11.54
CA GLU A 145 1.11 4.20 -11.31
C GLU A 145 2.41 3.62 -11.82
N LEU A 146 3.05 4.34 -12.75
CA LEU A 146 4.37 4.03 -13.30
C LEU A 146 5.35 5.07 -12.75
N SER A 147 6.16 4.66 -11.78
CA SER A 147 7.11 5.54 -11.09
C SER A 147 8.54 5.18 -11.52
N PRO A 148 9.21 5.98 -12.37
CA PRO A 148 10.61 5.77 -12.68
C PRO A 148 11.49 6.14 -11.48
N LEU A 149 12.56 5.37 -11.26
CA LEU A 149 13.60 5.68 -10.28
C LEU A 149 14.68 6.54 -10.96
N ILE A 150 14.60 7.84 -10.75
CA ILE A 150 15.46 8.83 -11.41
C ILE A 150 16.07 9.79 -10.41
N TYR A 151 17.31 10.19 -10.66
CA TYR A 151 17.99 11.18 -9.82
C TYR A 151 17.69 12.60 -10.31
N ILE A 152 16.91 13.36 -9.54
CA ILE A 152 16.56 14.76 -9.84
C ILE A 152 17.51 15.74 -9.12
N GLY A 153 18.10 15.33 -7.99
CA GLY A 153 18.95 16.19 -7.18
C GLY A 153 18.22 17.46 -6.72
N GLN A 154 18.81 18.63 -6.96
CA GLN A 154 18.21 19.96 -6.71
C GLN A 154 17.81 20.68 -8.02
N ASN A 155 17.67 19.94 -9.13
CA ASN A 155 17.40 20.54 -10.44
C ASN A 155 15.90 20.78 -10.65
N GLN A 156 15.39 21.90 -10.13
CA GLN A 156 13.98 22.28 -10.23
C GLN A 156 13.51 22.42 -11.68
N ALA A 157 14.36 22.95 -12.57
CA ALA A 157 14.00 23.10 -13.98
C ALA A 157 13.74 21.75 -14.67
N LEU A 158 14.52 20.71 -14.32
CA LEU A 158 14.27 19.36 -14.80
C LEU A 158 12.95 18.80 -14.25
N LEU A 159 12.67 19.01 -12.96
CA LEU A 159 11.41 18.58 -12.34
C LEU A 159 10.20 19.23 -13.03
N ASP A 160 10.25 20.55 -13.26
CA ASP A 160 9.16 21.29 -13.91
C ASP A 160 8.92 20.77 -15.34
N ARG A 161 9.99 20.49 -16.09
CA ARG A 161 9.89 19.88 -17.43
C ARG A 161 9.29 18.48 -17.38
N LEU A 162 9.72 17.64 -16.44
CA LEU A 162 9.16 16.30 -16.24
C LEU A 162 7.67 16.33 -15.92
N MET A 163 7.21 17.32 -15.13
CA MET A 163 5.79 17.49 -14.82
C MET A 163 4.99 18.04 -15.99
N GLN A 164 5.54 18.97 -16.76
CA GLN A 164 4.85 19.62 -17.88
C GLN A 164 4.83 18.76 -19.15
N GLU A 165 5.99 18.27 -19.58
CA GLU A 165 6.17 17.55 -20.84
C GLU A 165 5.78 16.07 -20.72
N LEU A 166 6.09 15.42 -19.59
CA LEU A 166 5.79 14.00 -19.38
C LEU A 166 4.53 13.75 -18.54
N HIS A 167 3.86 14.82 -18.11
CA HIS A 167 2.68 14.77 -17.24
C HIS A 167 2.90 13.94 -15.97
N LEU A 168 4.15 13.92 -15.47
CA LEU A 168 4.44 13.28 -14.20
C LEU A 168 3.84 14.09 -13.06
N LYS A 169 3.25 13.39 -12.09
CA LYS A 169 2.67 13.99 -10.90
C LYS A 169 3.56 13.69 -9.71
N GLU A 170 3.84 14.72 -8.92
CA GLU A 170 4.52 14.58 -7.65
C GLU A 170 3.49 14.19 -6.58
N ASN A 171 3.54 12.94 -6.15
CA ASN A 171 2.84 12.45 -4.96
C ASN A 171 3.89 11.98 -3.94
N LEU A 172 3.81 10.72 -3.50
CA LEU A 172 4.91 10.06 -2.78
C LEU A 172 6.12 9.80 -3.69
N TYR A 173 5.86 9.63 -4.99
CA TYR A 173 6.85 9.41 -6.03
C TYR A 173 6.49 10.25 -7.25
N LEU A 174 7.49 10.66 -8.03
CA LEU A 174 7.25 11.23 -9.34
C LEU A 174 6.78 10.13 -10.28
N SER A 175 5.56 10.21 -10.77
CA SER A 175 4.93 9.09 -11.49
C SER A 175 3.94 9.51 -12.56
N ARG A 176 3.77 8.64 -13.56
CA ARG A 176 2.70 8.72 -14.55
C ARG A 176 1.57 7.78 -14.14
N VAL A 177 0.33 8.28 -14.11
CA VAL A 177 -0.84 7.44 -13.86
C VAL A 177 -1.53 7.14 -15.18
N ILE A 178 -1.64 5.86 -15.51
CA ILE A 178 -2.43 5.38 -16.64
C ILE A 178 -3.73 4.73 -16.14
N SER A 179 -4.76 4.78 -16.97
CA SER A 179 -6.11 4.29 -16.68
C SER A 179 -6.48 3.26 -17.72
N LEU A 180 -6.54 1.98 -17.33
CA LEU A 180 -6.81 0.87 -18.24
C LEU A 180 -8.03 0.09 -17.75
N PRO A 181 -8.97 -0.28 -18.64
CA PRO A 181 -10.03 -1.22 -18.30
C PRO A 181 -9.45 -2.65 -18.11
N GLU A 182 -10.09 -3.48 -17.27
CA GLU A 182 -9.60 -4.84 -16.95
C GLU A 182 -9.37 -5.70 -18.21
N GLN A 183 -10.17 -5.50 -19.26
CA GLN A 183 -10.01 -6.22 -20.53
C GLN A 183 -8.68 -5.93 -21.24
N GLN A 184 -8.18 -4.69 -21.16
CA GLN A 184 -6.91 -4.33 -21.78
C GLN A 184 -5.71 -4.94 -21.05
N LEU A 185 -5.85 -5.30 -19.77
CA LEU A 185 -4.82 -5.99 -19.00
C LEU A 185 -4.55 -7.43 -19.51
N GLN A 186 -5.42 -7.97 -20.38
CA GLN A 186 -5.17 -9.24 -21.07
C GLN A 186 -4.10 -9.12 -22.17
N GLN A 187 -3.78 -7.91 -22.61
CA GLN A 187 -2.73 -7.68 -23.60
C GLN A 187 -1.38 -7.63 -22.90
N SER A 188 -0.49 -8.58 -23.21
CA SER A 188 0.82 -8.72 -22.55
C SER A 188 1.69 -7.47 -22.64
N ASP A 189 1.59 -6.73 -23.74
CA ASP A 189 2.57 -5.70 -24.08
C ASP A 189 2.14 -4.30 -23.66
N ILE A 190 0.88 -4.11 -23.20
CA ILE A 190 0.32 -2.77 -23.01
C ILE A 190 1.09 -1.95 -21.97
N ILE A 191 1.36 -2.52 -20.79
CA ILE A 191 2.13 -1.84 -19.74
C ILE A 191 3.61 -1.75 -20.13
N LYS A 192 4.15 -2.80 -20.75
CA LYS A 192 5.54 -2.83 -21.21
C LYS A 192 5.83 -1.71 -22.21
N ASN A 193 4.92 -1.48 -23.16
CA ASN A 193 5.05 -0.43 -24.17
C ASN A 193 4.98 0.96 -23.54
N GLU A 194 4.09 1.18 -22.55
CA GLU A 194 4.04 2.44 -21.80
C GLU A 194 5.32 2.70 -20.99
N LEU A 195 5.88 1.65 -20.37
CA LEU A 195 7.16 1.73 -19.65
C LEU A 195 8.34 2.03 -20.59
N LEU A 196 8.39 1.37 -21.76
CA LEU A 196 9.41 1.63 -22.78
C LEU A 196 9.32 3.06 -23.31
N LYS A 197 8.10 3.51 -23.65
CA LYS A 197 7.86 4.88 -24.09
C LYS A 197 8.32 5.90 -23.04
N LEU A 198 7.98 5.68 -21.77
CA LEU A 198 8.43 6.54 -20.69
C LEU A 198 9.95 6.50 -20.50
N SER A 199 10.59 5.33 -20.64
CA SER A 199 12.05 5.20 -20.61
C SER A 199 12.72 6.02 -21.73
N ASP A 200 12.21 5.93 -22.95
CA ASP A 200 12.74 6.66 -24.10
C ASP A 200 12.58 8.17 -23.92
N GLU A 201 11.40 8.61 -23.47
CA GLU A 201 11.11 10.01 -23.14
C GLU A 201 12.07 10.57 -22.07
N LEU A 202 12.33 9.81 -20.99
CA LEU A 202 13.28 10.20 -19.94
C LEU A 202 14.72 10.28 -20.47
N SER A 203 15.13 9.31 -21.29
CA SER A 203 16.45 9.27 -21.91
C SER A 203 16.68 10.48 -22.84
N GLN A 204 15.68 10.84 -23.66
CA GLN A 204 15.72 12.03 -24.52
C GLN A 204 15.84 13.33 -23.72
N MET A 205 15.32 13.37 -22.50
CA MET A 205 15.46 14.51 -21.58
C MET A 205 16.79 14.54 -20.83
N GLY A 206 17.67 13.57 -21.05
CA GLY A 206 18.96 13.47 -20.36
C GLY A 206 18.84 13.18 -18.87
N VAL A 207 17.75 12.52 -18.46
CA VAL A 207 17.54 12.16 -17.06
C VAL A 207 18.52 11.06 -16.66
N ILE A 208 19.11 11.17 -15.47
CA ILE A 208 20.05 10.18 -14.97
C ILE A 208 19.27 9.08 -14.23
N PRO A 209 19.38 7.81 -14.64
CA PRO A 209 18.75 6.71 -13.91
C PRO A 209 19.39 6.55 -12.53
N MET A 210 18.60 6.26 -11.50
CA MET A 210 19.20 5.83 -10.22
C MET A 210 19.79 4.43 -10.37
N ALA A 211 21.03 4.25 -9.90
CA ALA A 211 21.58 2.93 -9.71
C ALA A 211 20.86 2.23 -8.56
N VAL A 212 20.45 1.00 -8.79
CA VAL A 212 19.86 0.12 -7.77
C VAL A 212 20.80 -1.07 -7.68
N ASP A 213 21.28 -1.39 -6.48
CA ASP A 213 22.17 -2.55 -6.31
C ASP A 213 21.42 -3.86 -6.63
N GLU A 214 22.14 -4.97 -6.89
CA GLU A 214 21.52 -6.28 -7.17
C GLU A 214 20.62 -6.79 -6.02
N ASN A 215 20.65 -6.15 -4.86
CA ASN A 215 19.78 -6.41 -3.70
C ASN A 215 18.61 -5.41 -3.58
N GLY A 216 18.37 -4.57 -4.59
CA GLY A 216 17.29 -3.58 -4.60
C GLY A 216 17.49 -2.37 -3.67
N ARG A 217 18.74 -2.04 -3.30
CA ARG A 217 19.07 -0.87 -2.47
C ARG A 217 19.49 0.33 -3.29
#